data_AF-A0A7I9UW66-F1
#
_entry.id   AF-A0A7I9UW66-F1
#
_cell.length_a   1.000
_cell.length_b   1.000
_cell.length_c   1.000
_cell.angle_alpha   90.00
_cell.angle_beta   90.00
_cell.angle_gamma   90.00
#
_symmetry.space_group_name_H-M   'P 1'
#
loop_
_entity.id
_entity.type
_entity.pdbx_description
1 polymer ?
#
loop_
_entity_poly.entity_id
_entity_poly.type
_entity_poly.pdbx_seq_one_letter_code
_entity_poly.pdbx_strand_id
1 'polypeptide(L)'
;MEPFGAALRLRDMGALTGVMVDAGEAARLAADCRRVADAIDEQVALLRGGAYGGLRRGSPGYRPAVDAVVARLSERADELRCAARGLTAQCRAVADADSAAAHRILDLASRSRGGTR
;
A
#
# COMPACT_ATOMS: atom_id res chain seq x y z
N MET A 1 27.89 -0.59 -16.45
CA MET A 1 26.99 -1.45 -15.67
C MET A 1 26.57 -0.60 -14.49
N GLU A 2 25.54 0.23 -14.71
CA GLU A 2 25.13 1.23 -13.72
C GLU A 2 24.50 0.52 -12.51
N PRO A 3 24.91 0.85 -11.27
CA PRO A 3 24.32 0.27 -10.08
C PRO A 3 22.92 0.85 -9.85
N PHE A 4 21.90 0.00 -9.87
CA PHE A 4 20.54 0.29 -9.38
C PHE A 4 20.53 0.41 -7.84
N GLY A 5 21.33 1.35 -7.34
CA GLY A 5 21.42 1.75 -5.94
C GLY A 5 20.76 3.11 -5.72
N ALA A 6 19.50 3.25 -6.12
CA ALA A 6 18.69 4.36 -5.67
C ALA A 6 18.24 4.06 -4.23
N ALA A 7 19.11 4.41 -3.28
CA ALA A 7 18.71 4.63 -1.91
C ALA A 7 17.57 5.67 -1.92
N LEU A 8 16.33 5.21 -1.79
CA LEU A 8 15.20 6.01 -1.35
C LEU A 8 15.56 6.52 0.04
N ARG A 9 16.24 7.66 0.06
CA ARG A 9 16.70 8.32 1.27
C ARG A 9 15.46 8.75 2.04
N LEU A 10 15.52 8.60 3.36
CA LEU A 10 14.59 9.15 4.36
C LEU A 10 14.19 10.64 4.15
N ARG A 11 14.84 11.35 3.22
CA ARG A 11 14.52 12.72 2.81
C ARG A 11 13.23 12.85 2.00
N ASP A 12 12.73 11.77 1.38
CA ASP A 12 11.44 11.80 0.66
C ASP A 12 10.21 11.69 1.58
N MET A 13 10.37 11.28 2.85
CA MET A 13 9.26 11.32 3.80
C MET A 13 8.82 12.75 4.17
N GLY A 14 9.71 13.74 4.01
CA GLY A 14 9.40 15.16 4.21
C GLY A 14 8.74 15.85 3.01
N ALA A 15 8.70 15.20 1.84
CA ALA A 15 8.00 15.71 0.65
C ALA A 15 6.55 15.18 0.54
N LEU A 16 6.22 14.11 1.27
CA LEU A 16 4.87 13.56 1.34
C LEU A 16 3.91 14.35 2.26
N THR A 17 4.38 15.39 2.93
CA THR A 17 3.51 16.41 3.57
C THR A 17 2.77 17.29 2.56
N GLY A 18 3.00 17.13 1.25
CA GLY A 18 2.43 17.98 0.20
C GLY A 18 1.26 17.39 -0.61
N VAL A 19 0.88 16.13 -0.41
CA VAL A 19 -0.30 15.55 -1.06
C VAL A 19 -1.30 15.22 0.02
N MET A 20 -2.25 16.12 0.26
CA MET A 20 -3.51 15.76 0.91
C MET A 20 -4.21 14.76 -0.01
N VAL A 21 -3.89 13.48 0.17
CA VAL A 21 -4.63 12.41 -0.49
C VAL A 21 -6.00 12.38 0.18
N ASP A 22 -7.04 12.64 -0.61
CA ASP A 22 -8.42 12.52 -0.13
C ASP A 22 -8.65 11.09 0.40
N ALA A 23 -9.46 10.93 1.45
CA ALA A 23 -9.70 9.64 2.07
C ALA A 23 -10.21 8.60 1.04
N GLY A 24 -10.96 9.05 0.03
CA GLY A 24 -11.39 8.22 -1.10
C GLY A 24 -10.24 7.77 -2.01
N GLU A 25 -9.27 8.63 -2.28
CA GLU A 25 -8.09 8.31 -3.08
C GLU A 25 -7.14 7.36 -2.34
N ALA A 26 -6.92 7.57 -1.04
CA ALA A 26 -6.13 6.67 -0.20
C ALA A 26 -6.79 5.27 -0.08
N ALA A 27 -8.13 5.22 0.01
CA ALA A 27 -8.86 3.96 0.00
C ALA A 27 -8.74 3.21 -1.34
N ARG A 28 -8.80 3.93 -2.47
CA ARG A 28 -8.57 3.36 -3.81
C ARG A 28 -7.15 2.83 -3.94
N LEU A 29 -6.15 3.61 -3.54
CA LEU A 29 -4.75 3.20 -3.58
C LEU A 29 -4.50 1.96 -2.70
N ALA A 30 -5.11 1.89 -1.51
CA ALA A 30 -5.03 0.69 -0.67
C ALA A 30 -5.64 -0.54 -1.34
N ALA A 31 -6.75 -0.38 -2.08
CA ALA A 31 -7.35 -1.46 -2.85
C ALA A 31 -6.47 -1.88 -4.04
N ASP A 32 -5.82 -0.93 -4.71
CA ASP A 32 -4.89 -1.20 -5.80
C ASP A 32 -3.66 -1.96 -5.32
N CYS A 33 -3.06 -1.54 -4.19
CA CYS A 33 -1.96 -2.27 -3.56
C CYS A 33 -2.33 -3.73 -3.25
N ARG A 34 -3.53 -3.98 -2.72
CA ARG A 34 -4.02 -5.35 -2.48
C ARG A 34 -4.18 -6.14 -3.78
N ARG A 35 -4.82 -5.55 -4.80
CA ARG A 35 -5.00 -6.19 -6.11
C ARG A 35 -3.67 -6.58 -6.77
N VAL A 36 -2.68 -5.70 -6.70
CA VAL A 36 -1.34 -6.00 -7.24
C VAL A 36 -0.66 -7.10 -6.42
N ALA A 37 -0.77 -7.09 -5.10
CA ALA A 37 -0.23 -8.17 -4.26
C ALA A 37 -0.88 -9.53 -4.59
N ASP A 38 -2.19 -9.57 -4.81
CA ASP A 38 -2.91 -10.80 -5.18
C ASP A 38 -2.47 -11.29 -6.57
N ALA A 39 -2.31 -10.39 -7.55
CA ALA A 39 -1.78 -10.73 -8.86
C ALA A 39 -0.34 -11.28 -8.78
N ILE A 40 0.49 -10.75 -7.88
CA ILE A 40 1.84 -11.27 -7.64
C ILE A 40 1.79 -12.70 -7.09
N ASP A 41 0.90 -12.98 -6.15
CA ASP A 41 0.73 -14.35 -5.60
C ASP A 41 0.31 -15.33 -6.70
N GLU A 42 -0.58 -14.94 -7.60
CA GLU A 42 -0.96 -15.74 -8.76
C GLU A 42 0.25 -16.04 -9.66
N GLN A 43 1.09 -15.04 -9.97
CA GLN A 43 2.31 -15.24 -10.75
C GLN A 43 3.29 -16.16 -10.03
N VAL A 44 3.44 -16.03 -8.70
CA VAL A 44 4.26 -16.93 -7.88
C VAL A 44 3.74 -18.37 -7.94
N ALA A 45 2.42 -18.57 -7.87
CA ALA A 45 1.80 -19.88 -7.99
C ALA A 45 2.07 -20.51 -9.37
N LEU A 46 1.95 -19.73 -10.45
CA LEU A 46 2.25 -20.18 -11.82
C LEU A 46 3.74 -20.51 -12.00
N LEU A 47 4.64 -19.72 -11.43
CA LEU A 47 6.08 -19.97 -11.44
C LEU A 47 6.42 -21.29 -10.72
N ARG A 48 5.85 -21.50 -9.53
CA ARG A 48 6.04 -22.74 -8.75
C ARG A 48 5.41 -23.97 -9.42
N GLY A 49 4.24 -23.81 -10.05
CA GLY A 49 3.60 -24.85 -10.87
C GLY A 49 4.37 -25.14 -12.17
N GLY A 50 5.38 -24.33 -12.47
CA GLY A 50 6.23 -24.46 -13.64
C GLY A 50 5.49 -24.19 -14.94
N ALA A 51 4.47 -23.34 -14.93
CA ALA A 51 3.70 -22.93 -16.11
C ALA A 51 4.62 -22.34 -17.22
N TYR A 52 5.76 -21.77 -16.82
CA TYR A 52 6.76 -21.16 -17.70
C TYR A 52 7.93 -22.11 -18.04
N GLY A 53 7.88 -23.36 -17.60
CA GLY A 53 9.03 -24.28 -17.56
C GLY A 53 9.20 -25.18 -18.79
N GLY A 54 8.39 -25.05 -19.83
CA GLY A 54 8.28 -26.01 -20.94
C GLY A 54 9.59 -26.40 -21.65
N LEU A 55 10.64 -25.57 -21.58
CA LEU A 55 11.93 -25.83 -22.23
C LEU A 55 13.15 -25.83 -21.27
N ARG A 56 13.00 -25.41 -20.01
CA ARG A 56 14.14 -25.16 -19.09
C ARG A 56 14.09 -25.90 -17.75
N ARG A 57 13.03 -26.68 -17.45
CA ARG A 57 12.94 -27.46 -16.19
C ARG A 57 14.12 -28.39 -15.93
N GLY A 58 14.84 -28.83 -16.98
CA GLY A 58 16.01 -29.71 -16.87
C GLY A 58 17.36 -29.00 -16.64
N SER A 59 17.42 -27.67 -16.67
CA SER A 59 18.69 -26.96 -16.46
C SER A 59 19.02 -26.82 -14.96
N PRO A 60 20.25 -27.11 -14.52
CA PRO A 60 20.63 -27.10 -13.11
C PRO A 60 20.38 -25.76 -12.39
N GLY A 61 20.43 -24.63 -13.12
CA GLY A 61 20.20 -23.30 -12.57
C GLY A 61 18.74 -22.83 -12.59
N TYR A 62 17.82 -23.56 -13.21
CA TYR A 62 16.44 -23.09 -13.39
C TYR A 62 15.69 -23.00 -12.05
N ARG A 63 15.76 -24.05 -11.24
CA ARG A 63 15.04 -24.11 -9.96
C ARG A 63 15.53 -23.06 -8.95
N PRO A 64 16.85 -22.89 -8.72
CA PRO A 64 17.35 -21.79 -7.88
C PRO A 64 16.95 -20.40 -8.39
N ALA A 65 16.93 -20.20 -9.71
CA ALA A 65 16.51 -18.92 -10.29
C ALA A 65 15.01 -18.65 -10.06
N VAL A 66 14.15 -19.67 -10.22
CA VAL A 66 12.71 -19.56 -9.91
C VAL A 66 12.51 -19.26 -8.42
N ASP A 67 13.21 -19.95 -7.53
CA ASP A 67 13.11 -19.73 -6.09
C ASP A 67 13.51 -18.30 -5.69
N ALA A 68 14.57 -17.75 -6.29
CA ALA A 68 15.01 -16.38 -6.07
C ALA A 68 13.97 -15.33 -6.56
N VAL A 69 13.38 -15.57 -7.73
CA VAL A 69 12.32 -14.69 -8.26
C VAL A 69 11.09 -14.74 -7.37
N VAL A 70 10.67 -15.94 -6.97
CA VAL A 70 9.52 -16.15 -6.07
C VAL A 70 9.74 -15.45 -4.74
N ALA A 71 10.93 -15.54 -4.14
CA ALA A 71 11.24 -14.87 -2.88
C ALA A 71 11.09 -13.35 -2.99
N ARG A 72 11.67 -12.75 -4.05
CA ARG A 72 11.58 -11.29 -4.27
C ARG A 72 10.15 -10.83 -4.55
N LEU A 73 9.40 -11.59 -5.34
CA LEU A 73 7.99 -11.28 -5.61
C LEU A 73 7.14 -11.35 -4.34
N SER A 74 7.33 -12.39 -3.52
CA SER A 74 6.60 -12.54 -2.25
C SER A 74 6.89 -11.38 -1.31
N GLU A 75 8.15 -10.95 -1.19
CA GLU A 75 8.54 -9.76 -0.40
C GLU A 75 7.81 -8.49 -0.89
N ARG A 76 7.72 -8.27 -2.21
CA ARG A 76 7.00 -7.11 -2.76
C ARG A 76 5.50 -7.17 -2.51
N ALA A 77 4.89 -8.34 -2.58
CA ALA A 77 3.48 -8.52 -2.23
C ALA A 77 3.24 -8.15 -0.75
N ASP A 78 4.14 -8.54 0.14
CA ASP A 78 4.04 -8.19 1.57
C ASP A 78 4.23 -6.70 1.84
N GLU A 79 5.17 -6.04 1.16
CA GLU A 79 5.33 -4.59 1.22
C GLU A 79 4.06 -3.85 0.77
N LEU A 80 3.44 -4.29 -0.34
CA LEU A 80 2.18 -3.73 -0.83
C LEU A 80 1.03 -3.91 0.16
N ARG A 81 0.94 -5.08 0.81
CA ARG A 81 -0.05 -5.33 1.88
C ARG A 81 0.21 -4.44 3.09
N CYS A 82 1.46 -4.24 3.48
CA CYS A 82 1.84 -3.31 4.54
C CYS A 82 1.41 -1.87 4.19
N ALA A 83 1.71 -1.41 2.97
CA ALA A 83 1.29 -0.09 2.50
C ALA A 83 -0.23 0.07 2.50
N ALA A 84 -0.97 -0.93 2.01
CA ALA A 84 -2.43 -0.93 2.01
C ALA A 84 -3.03 -0.84 3.42
N ARG A 85 -2.43 -1.54 4.40
CA ARG A 85 -2.83 -1.45 5.81
C ARG A 85 -2.56 -0.06 6.39
N GLY A 86 -1.40 0.52 6.10
CA GLY A 86 -1.04 1.88 6.52
C GLY A 86 -2.01 2.93 5.97
N LEU A 87 -2.30 2.87 4.67
CA LEU A 87 -3.29 3.75 4.02
C LEU A 87 -4.69 3.60 4.64
N THR A 88 -5.13 2.35 4.88
CA THR A 88 -6.44 2.10 5.50
C THR A 88 -6.52 2.67 6.92
N ALA A 89 -5.46 2.54 7.71
CA ALA A 89 -5.39 3.10 9.06
C ALA A 89 -5.41 4.64 9.03
N GLN A 90 -4.70 5.25 8.09
CA GLN A 90 -4.70 6.70 7.90
C GLN A 90 -6.08 7.23 7.51
N CYS A 91 -6.78 6.57 6.57
CA CYS A 91 -8.16 6.94 6.20
C CYS A 91 -9.10 6.96 7.40
N ARG A 92 -8.99 5.95 8.30
CA ARG A 92 -9.81 5.88 9.52
C ARG A 92 -9.50 7.04 10.47
N ALA A 93 -8.21 7.33 10.69
CA ALA A 93 -7.80 8.43 11.54
C ALA A 93 -8.32 9.79 11.04
N VAL A 94 -8.32 10.02 9.72
CA VAL A 94 -8.89 11.22 9.10
C VAL A 94 -10.41 11.27 9.32
N ALA A 95 -11.13 10.18 9.04
CA ALA A 95 -12.59 10.12 9.23
C ALA A 95 -13.01 10.36 10.69
N ASP A 96 -12.24 9.82 11.65
CA ASP A 96 -12.48 10.04 13.09
C ASP A 96 -12.23 11.51 13.47
N ALA A 97 -11.18 12.12 12.93
CA ALA A 97 -10.87 13.54 13.14
C ALA A 97 -11.96 14.45 12.54
N ASP A 98 -12.45 14.15 11.35
CA ASP A 98 -13.55 14.88 10.68
C ASP A 98 -14.85 14.77 11.48
N SER A 99 -15.17 13.57 11.97
CA SER A 99 -16.35 13.34 12.83
C SER A 99 -16.26 14.13 14.13
N ALA A 100 -15.09 14.12 14.78
CA ALA A 100 -14.84 14.90 15.98
C ALA A 100 -14.93 16.41 15.73
N ALA A 101 -14.41 16.90 14.59
CA ALA A 101 -14.52 18.29 14.19
C ALA A 101 -15.99 18.69 13.95
N ALA A 102 -16.77 17.86 13.26
CA ALA A 102 -18.20 18.09 13.02
C ALA A 102 -18.98 18.20 14.33
N HIS A 103 -18.73 17.32 15.30
CA HIS A 103 -19.36 17.40 16.63
C HIS A 103 -18.99 18.70 17.36
N ARG A 104 -17.73 19.12 17.36
CA ARG A 104 -17.33 20.40 17.97
C ARG A 104 -17.99 21.60 17.30
N ILE A 105 -18.13 21.59 15.98
CA ILE A 105 -18.82 22.65 15.23
C ILE A 105 -20.30 22.74 15.64
N LEU A 106 -20.98 21.59 15.74
CA LEU A 106 -22.38 21.54 16.19
C LEU A 106 -22.54 22.03 17.64
N ASP A 107 -21.63 21.65 18.54
CA ASP A 107 -21.61 22.11 19.92
C ASP A 107 -21.38 23.62 20.03
N LEU A 108 -20.45 24.18 19.24
CA LEU A 108 -20.23 25.62 19.20
C LEU A 108 -21.46 26.35 18.63
N ALA A 109 -22.09 25.80 17.60
CA ALA A 109 -23.27 26.36 16.96
C ALA A 109 -24.55 26.28 17.83
N SER A 110 -24.62 25.33 18.77
CA SER A 110 -25.71 25.25 19.74
C SER A 110 -25.50 26.24 20.89
N ARG A 111 -24.27 26.39 21.37
CA ARG A 111 -23.91 27.39 22.41
C ARG A 111 -24.10 28.83 21.95
N SER A 112 -23.72 29.17 20.72
CA SER A 112 -23.91 30.53 20.18
C SER A 112 -25.39 30.91 20.04
N ARG A 113 -26.26 29.94 19.74
CA ARG A 113 -27.72 30.12 19.71
C ARG A 113 -28.36 30.20 21.09
N GLY A 114 -27.79 29.55 22.10
CA GLY A 114 -28.30 29.60 23.48
C GLY A 114 -27.86 30.83 24.28
N GLY A 115 -26.74 31.46 23.92
CA GLY A 115 -26.18 32.63 24.61
C GLY A 115 -26.70 34.00 24.15
N THR A 116 -27.74 34.05 23.31
CA THR A 116 -28.34 35.30 22.79
C THR A 116 -29.72 35.61 23.40
N ARG A 117 -30.00 35.11 24.60
CA ARG A 117 -31.18 35.47 25.41
C ARG A 117 -30.78 36.16 26.71
#